data_AF-A0A4Y3QSA4-F1
#
_entry.id   AF-A0A4Y3QSA4-F1
#
_cell.length_a   1.000
_cell.length_b   1.000
_cell.length_c   1.000
_cell.angle_alpha   90.00
_cell.angle_beta   90.00
_cell.angle_gamma   90.00
#
_symmetry.space_group_name_H-M   'P 1'
#
loop_
_entity.id
_entity.type
_entity.pdbx_description
1 polymer ?
#
loop_
_entity_poly.entity_id
_entity_poly.type
_entity_poly.pdbx_seq_one_letter_code
_entity_poly.pdbx_strand_id
1 'polypeptide(L)'
;MTTQGILPLLDPVTGRFPDEHTPAAALAAVTAAESARDASRAARDAAKASADTAADRATAAGTAVSDARTAANDAKAERQNASVSAGAALDRATAADASASAAQGSASNAATSATTAGAAKTAAETAATSATASKTAAAASASAADTARIAAETARSGAETAKAAADASKTAAATSATSAATSATAAGTAQTAAETAKTAAEGARDETIVVAPDREDWAAGARTLTQAQTRSTYLKRRLTGNVTLSVNAGLASKAYSCTLELTQDTTGGRTLLLANVATPYGIPIALSSAANAVDIVRLEWNGARWAAYLGGTQLAIPSTWIV
;
A
#
# COMPACT_ATOMS: atom_id res chain seq x y z
N MET A 1 -133.80 27.51 162.56
CA MET A 1 -134.51 26.34 162.01
C MET A 1 -133.96 26.11 160.61
N THR A 2 -132.96 25.23 160.46
CA THR A 2 -133.10 23.79 160.09
C THR A 2 -133.56 23.67 158.63
N THR A 3 -132.84 23.01 157.71
CA THR A 3 -132.38 21.61 157.78
C THR A 3 -131.32 21.32 156.69
N GLN A 4 -130.40 20.40 157.02
CA GLN A 4 -129.41 19.74 156.15
C GLN A 4 -130.01 18.93 154.98
N GLY A 5 -129.23 18.73 153.92
CA GLY A 5 -129.42 17.71 152.88
C GLY A 5 -128.26 17.75 151.88
N ILE A 6 -127.13 17.10 152.17
CA ILE A 6 -126.69 15.79 151.62
C ILE A 6 -126.52 15.82 150.08
N LEU A 7 -125.25 15.83 149.67
CA LEU A 7 -124.73 15.67 148.29
C LEU A 7 -124.87 14.22 147.80
N PRO A 8 -125.15 13.96 146.50
CA PRO A 8 -124.95 12.65 145.91
C PRO A 8 -123.58 12.52 145.23
N LEU A 9 -122.89 11.42 145.53
CA LEU A 9 -121.60 10.99 144.99
C LEU A 9 -121.69 10.52 143.52
N LEU A 10 -120.61 10.78 142.77
CA LEU A 10 -120.35 10.24 141.42
C LEU A 10 -120.03 8.73 141.42
N ASP A 11 -120.36 8.05 140.31
CA ASP A 11 -120.03 6.64 140.02
C ASP A 11 -118.52 6.46 139.68
N PRO A 12 -117.79 5.59 140.42
CA PRO A 12 -116.33 5.44 140.28
C PRO A 12 -115.86 4.66 139.04
N VAL A 13 -116.73 4.05 138.22
CA VAL A 13 -116.32 3.23 137.06
C VAL A 13 -116.44 3.96 135.73
N THR A 14 -117.37 4.91 135.61
CA THR A 14 -117.62 5.63 134.34
C THR A 14 -117.40 7.14 134.45
N GLY A 15 -117.23 7.68 135.66
CA GLY A 15 -117.01 9.11 135.88
C GLY A 15 -118.17 10.01 135.40
N ARG A 16 -119.36 9.44 135.20
CA ARG A 16 -120.56 10.12 134.68
C ARG A 16 -121.72 9.96 135.67
N PHE A 17 -122.57 10.99 135.76
CA PHE A 17 -123.80 10.96 136.57
C PHE A 17 -124.84 10.00 135.97
N PRO A 18 -125.70 9.35 136.78
CA PRO A 18 -126.67 8.36 136.30
C PRO A 18 -127.69 8.97 135.31
N ASP A 19 -127.71 8.40 134.11
CA ASP A 19 -128.46 8.79 132.91
C ASP A 19 -129.93 8.27 132.93
N GLU A 20 -130.79 8.82 133.80
CA GLU A 20 -132.25 8.58 133.70
C GLU A 20 -133.04 9.81 133.20
N HIS A 21 -132.39 10.96 132.96
CA HIS A 21 -133.07 12.21 132.58
C HIS A 21 -132.44 13.00 131.41
N THR A 22 -131.53 12.40 130.63
CA THR A 22 -131.02 13.03 129.39
C THR A 22 -132.05 12.80 128.28
N PRO A 23 -132.73 13.85 127.76
CA PRO A 23 -133.75 13.68 126.73
C PRO A 23 -133.14 12.99 125.50
N ALA A 24 -133.84 12.04 124.89
CA ALA A 24 -133.36 11.34 123.69
C ALA A 24 -132.86 12.28 122.57
N ALA A 25 -133.39 13.51 122.51
CA ALA A 25 -132.96 14.57 121.60
C ALA A 25 -131.54 15.13 121.88
N ALA A 26 -131.09 15.18 123.15
CA ALA A 26 -129.76 15.68 123.51
C ALA A 26 -128.67 14.63 123.26
N LEU A 27 -128.97 13.34 123.50
CA LEU A 27 -128.08 12.24 123.12
C LEU A 27 -127.94 12.15 121.60
N ALA A 28 -129.05 12.29 120.86
CA ALA A 28 -129.04 12.37 119.41
C ALA A 28 -128.20 13.57 118.89
N ALA A 29 -128.23 14.72 119.57
CA ALA A 29 -127.44 15.88 119.20
C ALA A 29 -125.94 15.70 119.47
N VAL A 30 -125.55 15.07 120.59
CA VAL A 30 -124.14 14.75 120.87
C VAL A 30 -123.63 13.68 119.90
N THR A 31 -124.39 12.61 119.65
CA THR A 31 -124.04 11.60 118.66
C THR A 31 -123.96 12.19 117.25
N ALA A 32 -124.85 13.13 116.89
CA ALA A 32 -124.76 13.84 115.62
C ALA A 32 -123.54 14.77 115.56
N ALA A 33 -123.19 15.43 116.67
CA ALA A 33 -122.01 16.29 116.75
C ALA A 33 -120.70 15.49 116.71
N GLU A 34 -120.64 14.33 117.37
CA GLU A 34 -119.53 13.38 117.30
C GLU A 34 -119.42 12.78 115.90
N SER A 35 -120.53 12.35 115.31
CA SER A 35 -120.57 11.89 113.92
C SER A 35 -120.13 12.98 112.93
N ALA A 36 -120.51 14.25 113.17
CA ALA A 36 -120.06 15.38 112.36
C ALA A 36 -118.57 15.68 112.57
N ARG A 37 -118.06 15.52 113.79
CA ARG A 37 -116.65 15.71 114.12
C ARG A 37 -115.79 14.61 113.51
N ASP A 38 -116.28 13.38 113.52
CA ASP A 38 -115.65 12.23 112.89
C ASP A 38 -115.71 12.33 111.37
N ALA A 39 -116.84 12.75 110.81
CA ALA A 39 -116.95 13.08 109.38
C ALA A 39 -116.00 14.22 108.99
N SER A 40 -115.85 15.24 109.83
CA SER A 40 -114.90 16.34 109.60
C SER A 40 -113.44 15.91 109.74
N ARG A 41 -113.11 15.02 110.68
CA ARG A 41 -111.78 14.39 110.79
C ARG A 41 -111.51 13.54 109.56
N ALA A 42 -112.41 12.64 109.19
CA ALA A 42 -112.31 11.81 108.00
C ALA A 42 -112.16 12.66 106.73
N ALA A 43 -112.91 13.77 106.59
CA ALA A 43 -112.77 14.69 105.46
C ALA A 43 -111.42 15.41 105.45
N ARG A 44 -110.91 15.83 106.62
CA ARG A 44 -109.57 16.44 106.74
C ARG A 44 -108.47 15.43 106.44
N ASP A 45 -108.60 14.20 106.90
CA ASP A 45 -107.65 13.12 106.65
C ASP A 45 -107.66 12.73 105.17
N ALA A 46 -108.83 12.65 104.54
CA ALA A 46 -108.97 12.44 103.10
C ALA A 46 -108.40 13.60 102.28
N ALA A 47 -108.61 14.85 102.71
CA ALA A 47 -108.03 16.03 102.08
C ALA A 47 -106.50 16.04 102.22
N LYS A 48 -105.97 15.68 103.39
CA LYS A 48 -104.53 15.52 103.62
C LYS A 48 -103.96 14.40 102.76
N ALA A 49 -104.58 13.23 102.72
CA ALA A 49 -104.17 12.12 101.88
C ALA A 49 -104.19 12.48 100.38
N SER A 50 -105.20 13.27 99.96
CA SER A 50 -105.27 13.80 98.59
C SER A 50 -104.17 14.81 98.31
N ALA A 51 -103.84 15.68 99.26
CA ALA A 51 -102.74 16.63 99.15
C ALA A 51 -101.37 15.94 99.12
N ASP A 52 -101.16 14.94 99.97
CA ASP A 52 -99.96 14.11 99.99
C ASP A 52 -99.83 13.34 98.65
N THR A 53 -100.92 12.76 98.14
CA THR A 53 -100.96 12.12 96.80
C THR A 53 -100.62 13.12 95.68
N ALA A 54 -101.12 14.35 95.76
CA ALA A 54 -100.81 15.39 94.79
C ALA A 54 -99.35 15.83 94.87
N ALA A 55 -98.77 15.92 96.07
CA ALA A 55 -97.35 16.23 96.29
C ALA A 55 -96.43 15.11 95.78
N ASP A 56 -96.79 13.84 96.03
CA ASP A 56 -96.07 12.68 95.49
C ASP A 56 -96.11 12.65 93.96
N ARG A 57 -97.30 12.91 93.36
CA ARG A 57 -97.44 13.03 91.90
C ARG A 57 -96.63 14.19 91.33
N ALA A 58 -96.60 15.34 92.00
CA ALA A 58 -95.79 16.48 91.60
C ALA A 58 -94.29 16.16 91.64
N THR A 59 -93.84 15.45 92.68
CA THR A 59 -92.46 14.96 92.81
C THR A 59 -92.12 13.97 91.71
N ALA A 60 -92.98 12.96 91.48
CA ALA A 60 -92.80 11.98 90.41
C ALA A 60 -92.76 12.62 89.02
N ALA A 61 -93.62 13.62 88.76
CA ALA A 61 -93.59 14.40 87.53
C ALA A 61 -92.29 15.19 87.39
N GLY A 62 -91.79 15.79 88.48
CA GLY A 62 -90.49 16.48 88.51
C GLY A 62 -89.31 15.56 88.19
N THR A 63 -89.31 14.35 88.75
CA THR A 63 -88.32 13.30 88.42
C THR A 63 -88.42 12.91 86.95
N ALA A 64 -89.62 12.63 86.44
CA ALA A 64 -89.82 12.26 85.03
C ALA A 64 -89.37 13.36 84.05
N VAL A 65 -89.60 14.64 84.37
CA VAL A 65 -89.09 15.77 83.58
C VAL A 65 -87.56 15.83 83.63
N SER A 66 -86.95 15.58 84.79
CA SER A 66 -85.50 15.55 84.95
C SER A 66 -84.87 14.41 84.15
N ASP A 67 -85.45 13.21 84.21
CA ASP A 67 -85.02 12.04 83.45
C ASP A 67 -85.16 12.28 81.94
N ALA A 68 -86.28 12.85 81.50
CA ALA A 68 -86.49 13.20 80.10
C ALA A 68 -85.48 14.24 79.61
N ARG A 69 -85.12 15.23 80.45
CA ARG A 69 -84.07 16.21 80.12
C ARG A 69 -82.70 15.56 80.01
N THR A 70 -82.37 14.64 80.90
CA THR A 70 -81.12 13.86 80.85
C THR A 70 -81.07 13.03 79.56
N ALA A 71 -82.11 12.26 79.26
CA ALA A 71 -82.19 11.45 78.04
C ALA A 71 -82.08 12.30 76.76
N ALA A 72 -82.69 13.49 76.73
CA ALA A 72 -82.57 14.42 75.61
C ALA A 72 -81.14 14.96 75.44
N ASN A 73 -80.44 15.26 76.55
CA ASN A 73 -79.05 15.69 76.52
C ASN A 73 -78.12 14.57 76.07
N ASP A 74 -78.32 13.33 76.55
CA ASP A 74 -77.55 12.15 76.13
C ASP A 74 -77.74 11.89 74.63
N ALA A 75 -78.98 11.94 74.14
CA ALA A 75 -79.28 11.81 72.71
C ALA A 75 -78.69 12.94 71.87
N LYS A 76 -78.49 14.13 72.44
CA LYS A 76 -77.78 15.23 71.77
C LYS A 76 -76.27 14.97 71.72
N ALA A 77 -75.69 14.49 72.82
CA ALA A 77 -74.28 14.12 72.89
C ALA A 77 -73.95 12.99 71.90
N GLU A 78 -74.79 11.96 71.84
CA GLU A 78 -74.60 10.84 70.92
C GLU A 78 -74.67 11.28 69.45
N ARG A 79 -75.60 12.17 69.10
CA ARG A 79 -75.65 12.77 67.76
C ARG A 79 -74.39 13.58 67.43
N GLN A 80 -73.83 14.30 68.39
CA GLN A 80 -72.57 15.02 68.21
C GLN A 80 -71.39 14.06 68.01
N ASN A 81 -71.31 12.99 68.81
CA ASN A 81 -70.28 11.95 68.67
C ASN A 81 -70.36 11.25 67.32
N ALA A 82 -71.56 10.93 66.84
CA ALA A 82 -71.79 10.35 65.52
C ALA A 82 -71.37 11.32 64.40
N SER A 83 -71.68 12.61 64.52
CA SER A 83 -71.27 13.63 63.56
C SER A 83 -69.74 13.78 63.49
N VAL A 84 -69.05 13.78 64.64
CA VAL A 84 -67.58 13.82 64.70
C VAL A 84 -66.98 12.57 64.06
N SER A 85 -67.54 11.40 64.35
CA SER A 85 -67.08 10.12 63.79
C SER A 85 -67.26 10.06 62.27
N ALA A 86 -68.39 10.57 61.76
CA ALA A 86 -68.65 10.69 60.32
C ALA A 86 -67.64 11.63 59.64
N GLY A 87 -67.34 12.78 60.26
CA GLY A 87 -66.29 13.70 59.78
C GLY A 87 -64.93 13.01 59.72
N ALA A 88 -64.52 12.34 60.78
CA ALA A 88 -63.25 11.62 60.83
C ALA A 88 -63.17 10.45 59.82
N ALA A 89 -64.31 9.85 59.42
CA ALA A 89 -64.35 8.84 58.36
C ALA A 89 -64.16 9.48 56.98
N LEU A 90 -64.80 10.63 56.73
CA LEU A 90 -64.64 11.40 55.49
C LEU A 90 -63.19 11.88 55.30
N ASP A 91 -62.55 12.37 56.36
CA ASP A 91 -61.14 12.79 56.33
C ASP A 91 -60.22 11.63 55.98
N ARG A 92 -60.46 10.44 56.56
CA ARG A 92 -59.70 9.22 56.24
C ARG A 92 -59.90 8.76 54.80
N ALA A 93 -61.13 8.83 54.28
CA ALA A 93 -61.41 8.51 52.88
C ALA A 93 -60.65 9.45 51.94
N THR A 94 -60.71 10.76 52.22
CA THR A 94 -59.98 11.78 51.46
C THR A 94 -58.46 11.54 51.50
N ALA A 95 -57.90 11.21 52.66
CA ALA A 95 -56.48 10.87 52.80
C ALA A 95 -56.10 9.59 52.03
N ALA A 96 -56.98 8.59 52.00
CA ALA A 96 -56.78 7.36 51.24
C ALA A 96 -56.77 7.63 49.73
N ASP A 97 -57.69 8.46 49.23
CA ASP A 97 -57.76 8.86 47.81
C ASP A 97 -56.52 9.65 47.38
N ALA A 98 -56.04 10.55 48.24
CA ALA A 98 -54.79 11.28 48.01
C ALA A 98 -53.58 10.33 47.96
N SER A 99 -53.52 9.36 48.86
CA SER A 99 -52.47 8.34 48.89
C SER A 99 -52.50 7.45 47.64
N ALA A 100 -53.69 7.02 47.20
CA ALA A 100 -53.85 6.24 45.98
C ALA A 100 -53.40 7.02 44.73
N SER A 101 -53.73 8.32 44.66
CA SER A 101 -53.30 9.20 43.57
C SER A 101 -51.77 9.37 43.56
N ALA A 102 -51.15 9.55 44.72
CA ALA A 102 -49.70 9.63 44.86
C ALA A 102 -49.00 8.31 44.44
N ALA A 103 -49.58 7.16 44.77
CA ALA A 103 -49.07 5.85 44.36
C ALA A 103 -49.17 5.66 42.84
N GLN A 104 -50.27 6.08 42.20
CA GLN A 104 -50.42 6.05 40.73
C GLN A 104 -49.40 6.95 40.03
N GLY A 105 -49.16 8.15 40.57
CA GLY A 105 -48.12 9.06 40.06
C GLY A 105 -46.72 8.44 40.16
N SER A 106 -46.41 7.81 41.30
CA SER A 106 -45.14 7.11 41.51
C SER A 106 -44.95 5.92 40.55
N ALA A 107 -46.00 5.13 40.32
CA ALA A 107 -45.98 4.02 39.36
C ALA A 107 -45.74 4.52 37.92
N SER A 108 -46.38 5.63 37.54
CA SER A 108 -46.18 6.27 36.23
C SER A 108 -44.74 6.76 36.04
N ASN A 109 -44.18 7.43 37.06
CA ASN A 109 -42.78 7.88 37.04
C ASN A 109 -41.80 6.71 36.93
N ALA A 110 -42.06 5.60 37.62
CA ALA A 110 -41.26 4.39 37.53
C ALA A 110 -41.32 3.76 36.12
N ALA A 111 -42.50 3.71 35.50
CA ALA A 111 -42.67 3.23 34.14
C ALA A 111 -41.90 4.10 33.12
N THR A 112 -42.01 5.43 33.21
CA THR A 112 -41.24 6.37 32.37
C THR A 112 -39.72 6.20 32.56
N SER A 113 -39.27 5.99 33.80
CA SER A 113 -37.86 5.74 34.10
C SER A 113 -37.36 4.44 33.47
N ALA A 114 -38.17 3.37 33.53
CA ALA A 114 -37.84 2.09 32.89
C ALA A 114 -37.75 2.23 31.35
N THR A 115 -38.67 2.96 30.71
CA THR A 115 -38.61 3.25 29.28
C THR A 115 -37.35 4.05 28.93
N THR A 116 -37.01 5.06 29.72
CA THR A 116 -35.81 5.88 29.51
C THR A 116 -34.53 5.04 29.64
N ALA A 117 -34.46 4.18 30.64
CA ALA A 117 -33.34 3.26 30.82
C ALA A 117 -33.23 2.25 29.66
N GLY A 118 -34.35 1.74 29.16
CA GLY A 118 -34.40 0.88 27.97
C GLY A 118 -33.85 1.57 26.72
N ALA A 119 -34.28 2.81 26.46
CA ALA A 119 -33.78 3.62 25.36
C ALA A 119 -32.27 3.90 25.48
N ALA A 120 -31.80 4.22 26.68
CA ALA A 120 -30.37 4.44 26.95
C ALA A 120 -29.53 3.17 26.70
N LYS A 121 -30.04 1.99 27.10
CA LYS A 121 -29.40 0.71 26.81
C LYS A 121 -29.26 0.46 25.30
N THR A 122 -30.33 0.64 24.53
CA THR A 122 -30.30 0.48 23.06
C THR A 122 -29.34 1.48 22.40
N ALA A 123 -29.29 2.73 22.87
CA ALA A 123 -28.34 3.72 22.38
C ALA A 123 -26.88 3.29 22.65
N ALA A 124 -26.59 2.75 23.84
CA ALA A 124 -25.27 2.23 24.19
C ALA A 124 -24.87 1.00 23.36
N GLU A 125 -25.79 0.06 23.12
CA GLU A 125 -25.57 -1.09 22.25
C GLU A 125 -25.25 -0.65 20.82
N THR A 126 -26.02 0.31 20.28
CA THR A 126 -25.78 0.89 18.95
C THR A 126 -24.40 1.53 18.87
N ALA A 127 -24.01 2.33 19.88
CA ALA A 127 -22.70 2.96 19.94
C ALA A 127 -21.56 1.93 19.98
N ALA A 128 -21.73 0.82 20.72
CA ALA A 128 -20.75 -0.27 20.77
C ALA A 128 -20.59 -0.97 19.41
N THR A 129 -21.69 -1.21 18.68
CA THR A 129 -21.65 -1.74 17.32
C THR A 129 -20.93 -0.79 16.37
N SER A 130 -21.25 0.51 16.42
CA SER A 130 -20.57 1.53 15.60
C SER A 130 -19.07 1.61 15.91
N ALA A 131 -18.68 1.54 17.18
CA ALA A 131 -17.27 1.53 17.57
C ALA A 131 -16.53 0.30 17.02
N THR A 132 -17.16 -0.88 17.05
CA THR A 132 -16.62 -2.12 16.49
C THR A 132 -16.45 -2.00 14.97
N ALA A 133 -17.46 -1.47 14.27
CA ALA A 133 -17.39 -1.23 12.83
C ALA A 133 -16.24 -0.27 12.47
N SER A 134 -16.09 0.83 13.20
CA SER A 134 -14.98 1.79 13.03
C SER A 134 -13.61 1.13 13.26
N LYS A 135 -13.48 0.28 14.28
CA LYS A 135 -12.24 -0.49 14.53
C LYS A 135 -11.90 -1.41 13.36
N THR A 136 -12.89 -2.13 12.82
CA THR A 136 -12.70 -3.00 11.65
C THR A 136 -12.29 -2.21 10.42
N ALA A 137 -12.94 -1.06 10.16
CA ALA A 137 -12.59 -0.18 9.05
C ALA A 137 -11.15 0.35 9.17
N ALA A 138 -10.74 0.78 10.38
CA ALA A 138 -9.37 1.24 10.63
C ALA A 138 -8.33 0.14 10.40
N ALA A 139 -8.61 -1.09 10.84
CA ALA A 139 -7.72 -2.24 10.59
C ALA A 139 -7.59 -2.55 9.09
N ALA A 140 -8.70 -2.51 8.34
CA ALA A 140 -8.68 -2.69 6.89
C ALA A 140 -7.87 -1.61 6.18
N SER A 141 -8.01 -0.34 6.59
CA SER A 141 -7.21 0.77 6.06
C SER A 141 -5.71 0.59 6.35
N ALA A 142 -5.34 0.11 7.53
CA ALA A 142 -3.94 -0.19 7.87
C ALA A 142 -3.36 -1.28 6.96
N SER A 143 -4.09 -2.39 6.75
CA SER A 143 -3.65 -3.46 5.84
C SER A 143 -3.52 -3.00 4.38
N ALA A 144 -4.43 -2.12 3.92
CA ALA A 144 -4.34 -1.53 2.58
C ALA A 144 -3.09 -0.63 2.45
N ALA A 145 -2.76 0.15 3.49
CA ALA A 145 -1.56 0.97 3.52
C ALA A 145 -0.27 0.13 3.50
N ASP A 146 -0.21 -0.97 4.25
CA ASP A 146 0.93 -1.90 4.22
C ASP A 146 1.11 -2.56 2.85
N THR A 147 0.00 -2.95 2.21
CA THR A 147 0.03 -3.49 0.83
C THR A 147 0.58 -2.46 -0.15
N ALA A 148 0.15 -1.20 -0.05
CA ALA A 148 0.64 -0.12 -0.89
C ALA A 148 2.14 0.17 -0.65
N ARG A 149 2.61 0.10 0.60
CA ARG A 149 4.03 0.23 0.93
C ARG A 149 4.88 -0.86 0.28
N ILE A 150 4.47 -2.12 0.37
CA ILE A 150 5.18 -3.26 -0.25
C ILE A 150 5.21 -3.12 -1.79
N ALA A 151 4.10 -2.69 -2.39
CA ALA A 151 4.04 -2.42 -3.84
C ALA A 151 5.02 -1.32 -4.25
N ALA A 152 5.12 -0.23 -3.47
CA ALA A 152 6.07 0.85 -3.71
C ALA A 152 7.53 0.40 -3.57
N GLU A 153 7.85 -0.41 -2.55
CA GLU A 153 9.18 -1.00 -2.37
C GLU A 153 9.55 -1.91 -3.55
N THR A 154 8.63 -2.74 -4.02
CA THR A 154 8.80 -3.61 -5.20
C THR A 154 9.05 -2.78 -6.46
N ALA A 155 8.27 -1.72 -6.68
CA ALA A 155 8.44 -0.82 -7.81
C ALA A 155 9.82 -0.13 -7.79
N ARG A 156 10.29 0.28 -6.61
CA ARG A 156 11.63 0.88 -6.43
C ARG A 156 12.73 -0.11 -6.80
N SER A 157 12.67 -1.36 -6.32
CA SER A 157 13.65 -2.39 -6.69
C SER A 157 13.62 -2.73 -8.18
N GLY A 158 12.44 -2.73 -8.80
CA GLY A 158 12.29 -2.87 -10.25
C GLY A 158 12.97 -1.74 -11.02
N ALA A 159 12.82 -0.49 -10.58
CA ALA A 159 13.47 0.67 -11.17
C ALA A 159 15.00 0.63 -11.01
N GLU A 160 15.51 0.23 -9.84
CA GLU A 160 16.96 0.05 -9.61
C GLU A 160 17.56 -1.03 -10.52
N THR A 161 16.84 -2.14 -10.74
CA THR A 161 17.24 -3.20 -11.67
C THR A 161 17.27 -2.71 -13.12
N ALA A 162 16.23 -1.98 -13.54
CA ALA A 162 16.16 -1.41 -14.89
C ALA A 162 17.30 -0.41 -15.15
N LYS A 163 17.67 0.40 -14.15
CA LYS A 163 18.81 1.30 -14.22
C LYS A 163 20.12 0.54 -14.41
N ALA A 164 20.36 -0.52 -13.62
CA ALA A 164 21.56 -1.35 -13.75
C ALA A 164 21.66 -2.01 -15.14
N ALA A 165 20.55 -2.48 -15.69
CA ALA A 165 20.50 -3.03 -17.05
C ALA A 165 20.85 -1.97 -18.11
N ALA A 166 20.34 -0.74 -17.97
CA ALA A 166 20.68 0.36 -18.86
C ALA A 166 22.17 0.74 -18.82
N ASP A 167 22.77 0.78 -17.62
CA ASP A 167 24.21 1.03 -17.44
C ASP A 167 25.07 -0.09 -18.06
N ALA A 168 24.62 -1.35 -17.94
CA ALA A 168 25.26 -2.49 -18.60
C ALA A 168 25.18 -2.38 -20.13
N SER A 169 24.01 -2.01 -20.68
CA SER A 169 23.84 -1.78 -22.13
C SER A 169 24.73 -0.64 -22.64
N LYS A 170 24.85 0.46 -21.88
CA LYS A 170 25.76 1.57 -22.21
C LYS A 170 27.21 1.11 -22.28
N THR A 171 27.63 0.29 -21.33
CA THR A 171 28.99 -0.28 -21.29
C THR A 171 29.24 -1.20 -22.48
N ALA A 172 28.28 -2.08 -22.80
CA ALA A 172 28.37 -2.97 -23.98
C ALA A 172 28.51 -2.17 -25.28
N ALA A 173 27.71 -1.10 -25.46
CA ALA A 173 27.78 -0.23 -26.62
C ALA A 173 29.15 0.47 -26.75
N ALA A 174 29.72 0.96 -25.63
CA ALA A 174 31.05 1.57 -25.62
C ALA A 174 32.16 0.57 -26.01
N THR A 175 32.07 -0.67 -25.53
CA THR A 175 32.97 -1.76 -25.91
C THR A 175 32.86 -2.06 -27.41
N SER A 176 31.64 -2.18 -27.94
CA SER A 176 31.42 -2.41 -29.38
C SER A 176 32.00 -1.28 -30.24
N ALA A 177 31.85 -0.02 -29.82
CA ALA A 177 32.46 1.12 -30.52
C ALA A 177 34.00 1.04 -30.54
N THR A 178 34.61 0.63 -29.43
CA THR A 178 36.07 0.45 -29.33
C THR A 178 36.56 -0.68 -30.24
N SER A 179 35.85 -1.82 -30.27
CA SER A 179 36.16 -2.91 -31.18
C SER A 179 36.06 -2.49 -32.64
N ALA A 180 35.02 -1.73 -33.01
CA ALA A 180 34.86 -1.21 -34.36
C ALA A 180 36.00 -0.26 -34.77
N ALA A 181 36.42 0.65 -33.88
CA ALA A 181 37.56 1.53 -34.12
C ALA A 181 38.88 0.75 -34.29
N THR A 182 39.07 -0.32 -33.51
CA THR A 182 40.23 -1.22 -33.62
C THR A 182 40.24 -1.94 -34.96
N SER A 183 39.10 -2.50 -35.39
CA SER A 183 38.96 -3.14 -36.70
C SER A 183 39.21 -2.17 -37.86
N ALA A 184 38.73 -0.93 -37.77
CA ALA A 184 38.99 0.10 -38.77
C ALA A 184 40.49 0.41 -38.89
N THR A 185 41.19 0.51 -37.76
CA THR A 185 42.65 0.71 -37.72
C THR A 185 43.39 -0.47 -38.35
N ALA A 186 43.01 -1.71 -38.03
CA ALA A 186 43.60 -2.91 -38.61
C ALA A 186 43.40 -2.98 -40.14
N ALA A 187 42.22 -2.60 -40.63
CA ALA A 187 41.93 -2.50 -42.06
C ALA A 187 42.82 -1.46 -42.75
N GLY A 188 43.01 -0.28 -42.14
CA GLY A 188 43.92 0.76 -42.64
C GLY A 188 45.37 0.27 -42.76
N THR A 189 45.88 -0.41 -41.72
CA THR A 189 47.22 -1.00 -41.73
C THR A 189 47.38 -2.05 -42.84
N ALA A 190 46.36 -2.92 -43.03
CA ALA A 190 46.37 -3.93 -44.08
C ALA A 190 46.39 -3.30 -45.48
N GLN A 191 45.66 -2.21 -45.69
CA GLN A 191 45.69 -1.45 -46.94
C GLN A 191 47.09 -0.89 -47.22
N THR A 192 47.73 -0.23 -46.25
CA THR A 192 49.09 0.30 -46.41
C THR A 192 50.11 -0.81 -46.69
N ALA A 193 49.99 -1.96 -46.05
CA ALA A 193 50.84 -3.11 -46.31
C ALA A 193 50.66 -3.63 -47.75
N ALA A 194 49.42 -3.69 -48.25
CA ALA A 194 49.12 -4.08 -49.63
C ALA A 194 49.69 -3.08 -50.66
N GLU A 195 49.56 -1.78 -50.41
CA GLU A 195 50.15 -0.72 -51.25
C GLU A 195 51.69 -0.81 -51.28
N THR A 196 52.31 -1.07 -50.13
CA THR A 196 53.77 -1.27 -50.03
C THR A 196 54.21 -2.50 -50.83
N ALA A 197 53.50 -3.62 -50.70
CA ALA A 197 53.79 -4.84 -51.44
C ALA A 197 53.64 -4.64 -52.95
N LYS A 198 52.63 -3.87 -53.39
CA LYS A 198 52.46 -3.50 -54.79
C LYS A 198 53.66 -2.70 -55.32
N THR A 199 54.06 -1.64 -54.62
CA THR A 199 55.22 -0.82 -55.00
C THR A 199 56.51 -1.65 -55.07
N ALA A 200 56.73 -2.55 -54.11
CA ALA A 200 57.88 -3.44 -54.12
C ALA A 200 57.86 -4.39 -55.33
N ALA A 201 56.69 -4.91 -55.70
CA ALA A 201 56.53 -5.76 -56.89
C ALA A 201 56.78 -4.98 -58.19
N GLU A 202 56.33 -3.73 -58.28
CA GLU A 202 56.60 -2.85 -59.43
C GLU A 202 58.09 -2.54 -59.55
N GLY A 203 58.77 -2.21 -58.45
CA GLY A 203 60.23 -2.00 -58.44
C GLY A 203 61.01 -3.24 -58.88
N ALA A 204 60.64 -4.42 -58.35
CA ALA A 204 61.27 -5.68 -58.75
C ALA A 204 61.06 -6.02 -60.24
N ARG A 205 59.90 -5.66 -60.81
CA ARG A 205 59.64 -5.80 -62.25
C ARG A 205 60.55 -4.87 -63.05
N ASP A 206 60.64 -3.60 -62.69
CA ASP A 206 61.41 -2.62 -63.45
C ASP A 206 62.91 -2.92 -63.46
N GLU A 207 63.45 -3.49 -62.37
CA GLU A 207 64.84 -3.97 -62.31
C GLU A 207 65.16 -5.08 -63.34
N THR A 208 64.16 -5.79 -63.87
CA THR A 208 64.37 -6.84 -64.89
C THR A 208 64.45 -6.30 -66.33
N ILE A 209 64.16 -5.02 -66.55
CA ILE A 209 64.20 -4.40 -67.89
C ILE A 209 65.65 -4.08 -68.25
N VAL A 210 66.26 -4.92 -69.11
CA VAL A 210 67.61 -4.68 -69.64
C VAL A 210 67.53 -3.64 -70.77
N VAL A 211 68.05 -2.44 -70.52
CA VAL A 211 68.21 -1.40 -71.55
C VAL A 211 69.27 -1.86 -72.56
N ALA A 212 68.91 -1.93 -73.84
CA ALA A 212 69.87 -2.19 -74.90
C ALA A 212 70.78 -0.96 -75.07
N PRO A 213 72.10 -1.08 -74.85
CA PRO A 213 73.03 0.03 -74.98
C PRO A 213 73.22 0.41 -76.45
N ASP A 214 73.69 1.63 -76.67
CA ASP A 214 74.12 2.09 -77.98
C ASP A 214 75.20 1.19 -78.59
N ARG A 215 75.23 1.17 -79.92
CA ARG A 215 76.17 0.35 -80.71
C ARG A 215 77.58 0.95 -80.60
N GLU A 216 78.53 0.15 -80.13
CA GLU A 216 79.94 0.52 -80.02
C GLU A 216 80.77 -0.18 -81.11
N ASP A 217 81.74 0.52 -81.70
CA ASP A 217 82.59 -0.03 -82.75
C ASP A 217 83.86 -0.67 -82.16
N TRP A 218 84.12 -1.92 -82.53
CA TRP A 218 85.32 -2.66 -82.20
C TRP A 218 86.26 -2.74 -83.41
N ALA A 219 87.27 -1.88 -83.37
CA ALA A 219 88.43 -1.96 -84.26
C ALA A 219 89.30 -3.18 -83.95
N ALA A 220 90.20 -3.50 -84.88
CA ALA A 220 91.11 -4.64 -84.76
C ALA A 220 91.90 -4.62 -83.44
N GLY A 221 92.06 -5.78 -82.82
CA GLY A 221 92.83 -5.94 -81.58
C GLY A 221 92.10 -6.66 -80.46
N ALA A 222 92.70 -6.63 -79.26
CA ALA A 222 92.15 -7.28 -78.08
C ALA A 222 91.05 -6.43 -77.42
N ARG A 223 89.97 -7.09 -77.01
CA ARG A 223 88.88 -6.52 -76.23
C ARG A 223 88.62 -7.39 -75.01
N THR A 224 88.25 -6.77 -73.89
CA THR A 224 87.90 -7.47 -72.67
C THR A 224 86.54 -6.99 -72.20
N LEU A 225 85.58 -7.91 -72.07
CA LEU A 225 84.30 -7.57 -71.45
C LEU A 225 84.45 -7.47 -69.94
N THR A 226 83.98 -6.36 -69.39
CA THR A 226 83.92 -6.13 -67.94
C THR A 226 82.83 -6.98 -67.29
N GLN A 227 82.86 -7.09 -65.97
CA GLN A 227 81.83 -7.81 -65.23
C GLN A 227 80.44 -7.15 -65.35
N ALA A 228 80.39 -5.82 -65.53
CA ALA A 228 79.14 -5.10 -65.77
C ALA A 228 78.53 -5.47 -67.13
N GLN A 229 79.36 -5.59 -68.17
CA GLN A 229 78.94 -5.94 -69.54
C GLN A 229 78.54 -7.41 -69.71
N THR A 230 78.86 -8.25 -68.72
CA THR A 230 78.60 -9.69 -68.77
C THR A 230 77.41 -10.13 -67.92
N ARG A 231 76.80 -9.21 -67.14
CA ARG A 231 75.68 -9.48 -66.23
C ARG A 231 74.33 -9.27 -66.91
N SER A 232 73.81 -10.32 -67.55
CA SER A 232 72.49 -10.33 -68.20
C SER A 232 72.30 -9.14 -69.16
N THR A 233 73.35 -8.82 -69.92
CA THR A 233 73.38 -7.63 -70.77
C THR A 233 73.23 -8.03 -72.24
N TYR A 234 72.50 -7.22 -72.98
CA TYR A 234 72.52 -7.24 -74.44
C TYR A 234 73.53 -6.18 -74.90
N LEU A 235 74.53 -6.53 -75.72
CA LEU A 235 75.55 -5.59 -76.19
C LEU A 235 75.51 -5.53 -77.72
N LYS A 236 75.34 -4.32 -78.27
CA LYS A 236 75.41 -4.08 -79.72
C LYS A 236 76.81 -3.64 -80.11
N ARG A 237 77.49 -4.36 -81.01
CA ARG A 237 78.87 -4.07 -81.43
C ARG A 237 79.03 -4.13 -82.94
N ARG A 238 79.76 -3.18 -83.53
CA ARG A 238 80.22 -3.28 -84.93
C ARG A 238 81.64 -3.80 -84.96
N LEU A 239 81.92 -4.80 -85.79
CA LEU A 239 83.30 -5.23 -86.05
C LEU A 239 83.84 -4.41 -87.22
N THR A 240 84.80 -3.52 -86.96
CA THR A 240 85.52 -2.74 -87.99
C THR A 240 86.91 -3.30 -88.26
N GLY A 241 87.29 -4.38 -87.56
CA GLY A 241 88.51 -5.14 -87.74
C GLY A 241 88.40 -6.52 -87.09
N ASN A 242 89.48 -7.32 -87.15
CA ASN A 242 89.53 -8.63 -86.50
C ASN A 242 89.75 -8.46 -84.99
N VAL A 243 88.85 -9.01 -84.19
CA VAL A 243 88.81 -8.77 -82.74
C VAL A 243 89.13 -10.06 -82.00
N THR A 244 89.99 -9.96 -80.98
CA THR A 244 90.17 -11.03 -79.99
C THR A 244 89.45 -10.61 -78.71
N LEU A 245 88.34 -11.25 -78.40
CA LEU A 245 87.56 -11.00 -77.20
C LEU A 245 87.98 -11.94 -76.07
N SER A 246 88.29 -11.33 -74.93
CA SER A 246 88.41 -11.99 -73.65
C SER A 246 87.26 -11.55 -72.76
N VAL A 247 86.89 -12.40 -71.81
CA VAL A 247 85.78 -12.14 -70.89
C VAL A 247 86.28 -12.37 -69.49
N ASN A 248 86.16 -11.39 -68.60
CA ASN A 248 86.59 -11.57 -67.21
C ASN A 248 85.83 -12.75 -66.57
N ALA A 249 86.52 -13.55 -65.75
CA ALA A 249 85.88 -14.66 -65.05
C ALA A 249 84.71 -14.15 -64.19
N GLY A 250 83.60 -14.87 -64.23
CA GLY A 250 82.49 -14.60 -63.34
C GLY A 250 82.81 -14.99 -61.90
N LEU A 251 82.00 -14.50 -60.94
CA LEU A 251 82.01 -15.03 -59.58
C LEU A 251 81.62 -16.52 -59.59
N ALA A 252 82.29 -17.31 -58.76
CA ALA A 252 81.90 -18.69 -58.49
C ALA A 252 80.44 -18.73 -57.98
N SER A 253 79.70 -19.76 -58.38
CA SER A 253 78.29 -19.99 -57.97
C SER A 253 77.27 -18.96 -58.44
N LYS A 254 77.60 -18.10 -59.41
CA LYS A 254 76.65 -17.27 -60.14
C LYS A 254 76.60 -17.71 -61.59
N ALA A 255 75.44 -17.58 -62.23
CA ALA A 255 75.31 -17.69 -63.67
C ALA A 255 75.27 -16.28 -64.26
N TYR A 256 75.95 -16.09 -65.37
CA TYR A 256 75.89 -14.85 -66.13
C TYR A 256 75.58 -15.18 -67.59
N SER A 257 74.76 -14.36 -68.24
CA SER A 257 74.55 -14.42 -69.68
C SER A 257 74.84 -13.05 -70.29
N CYS A 258 75.48 -13.05 -71.44
CA CYS A 258 75.69 -11.86 -72.24
C CYS A 258 75.31 -12.20 -73.67
N THR A 259 74.46 -11.37 -74.28
CA THR A 259 74.12 -11.52 -75.69
C THR A 259 74.84 -10.43 -76.46
N LEU A 260 75.72 -10.82 -77.37
CA LEU A 260 76.40 -9.92 -78.29
C LEU A 260 75.63 -9.90 -79.60
N GLU A 261 75.14 -8.74 -80.00
CA GLU A 261 74.74 -8.46 -81.37
C GLU A 261 75.94 -7.87 -82.09
N LEU A 262 76.57 -8.68 -82.92
CA LEU A 262 77.76 -8.33 -83.67
C LEU A 262 77.36 -8.01 -85.09
N THR A 263 77.74 -6.85 -85.58
CA THR A 263 77.48 -6.48 -86.96
C THR A 263 78.79 -6.28 -87.71
N GLN A 264 78.95 -6.91 -88.86
CA GLN A 264 80.05 -6.65 -89.77
C GLN A 264 80.06 -5.17 -90.20
N ASP A 265 81.23 -4.63 -90.54
CA ASP A 265 81.32 -3.33 -91.18
C ASP A 265 80.81 -3.39 -92.64
N THR A 266 80.96 -2.29 -93.37
CA THR A 266 80.55 -2.18 -94.78
C THR A 266 81.38 -3.03 -95.74
N THR A 267 82.47 -3.64 -95.26
CA THR A 267 83.35 -4.49 -96.07
C THR A 267 83.09 -5.97 -95.81
N GLY A 268 82.76 -6.33 -94.57
CA GLY A 268 82.58 -7.71 -94.17
C GLY A 268 83.89 -8.46 -93.91
N GLY A 269 83.77 -9.76 -93.64
CA GLY A 269 84.91 -10.66 -93.45
C GLY A 269 85.69 -10.46 -92.14
N ARG A 270 85.13 -9.74 -91.15
CA ARG A 270 85.77 -9.59 -89.83
C ARG A 270 85.56 -10.83 -88.99
N THR A 271 86.61 -11.21 -88.26
CA THR A 271 86.57 -12.36 -87.36
C THR A 271 86.50 -11.94 -85.90
N LEU A 272 85.90 -12.81 -85.09
CA LEU A 272 85.94 -12.74 -83.64
C LEU A 272 86.64 -13.99 -83.10
N LEU A 273 87.77 -13.81 -82.46
CA LEU A 273 88.45 -14.86 -81.71
C LEU A 273 88.08 -14.75 -80.23
N LEU A 274 87.69 -15.85 -79.61
CA LEU A 274 87.38 -15.87 -78.18
C LEU A 274 88.53 -16.50 -77.40
N ALA A 275 89.26 -15.71 -76.60
CA ALA A 275 90.53 -16.13 -76.01
C ALA A 275 90.37 -17.07 -74.80
N ASN A 276 89.36 -16.85 -73.97
CA ASN A 276 89.13 -17.60 -72.73
C ASN A 276 87.67 -18.05 -72.57
N VAL A 277 87.00 -18.24 -73.71
CA VAL A 277 85.62 -18.72 -73.77
C VAL A 277 85.60 -20.05 -74.50
N ALA A 278 85.03 -21.07 -73.88
CA ALA A 278 84.84 -22.37 -74.51
C ALA A 278 83.83 -22.26 -75.64
N THR A 279 84.12 -22.86 -76.78
CA THR A 279 83.17 -23.02 -77.87
C THR A 279 82.80 -24.49 -78.00
N PRO A 280 81.64 -24.83 -78.62
CA PRO A 280 81.28 -26.20 -78.92
C PRO A 280 82.42 -26.91 -79.67
N TYR A 281 82.91 -27.99 -79.08
CA TYR A 281 84.02 -28.80 -79.64
C TYR A 281 85.35 -28.05 -79.86
N GLY A 282 85.53 -26.87 -79.24
CA GLY A 282 86.72 -26.04 -79.44
C GLY A 282 86.82 -25.39 -80.82
N ILE A 283 85.74 -25.45 -81.61
CA ILE A 283 85.68 -24.86 -82.95
C ILE A 283 85.44 -23.35 -82.82
N PRO A 284 86.25 -22.48 -83.45
CA PRO A 284 85.99 -21.04 -83.46
C PRO A 284 84.59 -20.72 -83.99
N ILE A 285 83.92 -19.75 -83.39
CA ILE A 285 82.61 -19.31 -83.88
C ILE A 285 82.79 -18.62 -85.23
N ALA A 286 82.21 -19.21 -86.28
CA ALA A 286 82.19 -18.61 -87.60
C ALA A 286 81.12 -17.52 -87.67
N LEU A 287 81.55 -16.27 -87.82
CA LEU A 287 80.65 -15.15 -88.07
C LEU A 287 80.32 -15.05 -89.57
N SER A 288 79.20 -14.41 -89.87
CA SER A 288 78.82 -14.08 -91.25
C SER A 288 79.85 -13.15 -91.86
N SER A 289 80.25 -13.42 -93.10
CA SER A 289 81.28 -12.63 -93.80
C SER A 289 80.73 -11.49 -94.64
N ALA A 290 79.41 -11.44 -94.89
CA ALA A 290 78.80 -10.39 -95.69
C ALA A 290 78.87 -9.03 -94.99
N ALA A 291 79.07 -7.96 -95.77
CA ALA A 291 79.00 -6.59 -95.28
C ALA A 291 77.68 -6.33 -94.54
N ASN A 292 77.75 -5.66 -93.39
CA ASN A 292 76.61 -5.36 -92.51
C ASN A 292 75.84 -6.58 -91.98
N ALA A 293 76.33 -7.81 -92.16
CA ALA A 293 75.69 -8.99 -91.58
C ALA A 293 75.67 -8.88 -90.06
N VAL A 294 74.54 -9.22 -89.46
CA VAL A 294 74.35 -9.25 -88.01
C VAL A 294 74.36 -10.71 -87.55
N ASP A 295 75.21 -11.00 -86.58
CA ASP A 295 75.30 -12.28 -85.90
C ASP A 295 75.00 -12.08 -84.41
N ILE A 296 74.30 -13.02 -83.80
CA ILE A 296 74.05 -13.03 -82.36
C ILE A 296 74.94 -14.09 -81.73
N VAL A 297 75.83 -13.67 -80.85
CA VAL A 297 76.68 -14.58 -80.07
C VAL A 297 76.25 -14.51 -78.61
N ARG A 298 75.83 -15.64 -78.05
CA ARG A 298 75.47 -15.75 -76.65
C ARG A 298 76.64 -16.32 -75.87
N LEU A 299 77.07 -15.58 -74.86
CA LEU A 299 78.08 -15.99 -73.89
C LEU A 299 77.38 -16.37 -72.60
N GLU A 300 77.74 -17.52 -72.03
CA GLU A 300 77.20 -18.02 -70.76
C GLU A 300 78.32 -18.42 -69.81
N TRP A 301 78.28 -17.87 -68.59
CA TRP A 301 79.11 -18.31 -67.48
C TRP A 301 78.32 -19.32 -66.65
N ASN A 302 78.83 -20.54 -66.56
CA ASN A 302 78.16 -21.62 -65.83
C ASN A 302 78.61 -21.75 -64.36
N GLY A 303 79.30 -20.74 -63.83
CA GLY A 303 79.91 -20.79 -62.50
C GLY A 303 81.39 -21.16 -62.49
N ALA A 304 81.94 -21.68 -63.60
CA ALA A 304 83.34 -22.12 -63.68
C ALA A 304 84.08 -21.68 -64.96
N ARG A 305 83.39 -21.61 -66.10
CA ARG A 305 83.96 -21.16 -67.38
C ARG A 305 82.93 -20.43 -68.22
N TRP A 306 83.41 -19.58 -69.12
CA TRP A 306 82.59 -19.02 -70.18
C TRP A 306 82.40 -20.07 -71.29
N ALA A 307 81.19 -20.15 -71.82
CA ALA A 307 80.86 -20.85 -73.05
C ALA A 307 80.22 -19.86 -74.04
N ALA A 308 80.50 -20.01 -75.33
CA ALA A 308 79.91 -19.19 -76.38
C ALA A 308 79.15 -20.05 -77.38
N TYR A 309 77.99 -19.55 -77.78
CA TYR A 309 77.11 -20.19 -78.77
C TYR A 309 76.68 -19.16 -79.79
N LEU A 310 76.56 -19.58 -81.03
CA LEU A 310 75.99 -18.75 -82.09
C LEU A 310 74.47 -18.87 -81.99
N GLY A 311 73.82 -17.79 -81.57
CA GLY A 311 72.37 -17.70 -81.43
C GLY A 311 71.64 -17.44 -82.75
N GLY A 312 72.35 -16.90 -83.75
CA GLY A 312 71.85 -16.72 -85.11
C GLY A 312 72.93 -16.13 -86.01
N THR A 313 72.97 -16.58 -87.27
CA THR A 313 73.83 -16.01 -88.32
C THR A 313 73.00 -15.25 -89.32
N GLN A 314 73.59 -14.20 -89.90
CA GLN A 314 73.04 -13.48 -91.05
C GLN A 314 71.59 -13.06 -90.80
N LEU A 315 71.34 -12.39 -89.67
CA LEU A 315 70.10 -11.68 -89.41
C LEU A 315 70.02 -10.44 -90.30
N ALA A 316 69.99 -10.68 -91.61
CA ALA A 316 69.66 -9.70 -92.62
C ALA A 316 68.18 -9.87 -92.89
N ILE A 317 67.36 -8.87 -92.53
CA ILE A 317 66.03 -8.78 -93.10
C ILE A 317 66.25 -8.46 -94.58
N PRO A 318 65.80 -9.29 -95.53
CA PRO A 318 65.91 -8.96 -96.94
C PRO A 318 65.31 -7.58 -97.16
N SER A 319 65.98 -6.71 -97.92
CA SER A 319 65.46 -5.36 -98.19
C SER A 319 64.09 -5.38 -98.87
N THR A 320 63.72 -6.51 -99.49
CA THR A 320 62.39 -6.78 -100.05
C THR A 320 61.30 -7.03 -99.00
N TRP A 321 61.65 -7.25 -97.74
CA TRP A 321 60.74 -7.58 -96.62
C TRP A 321 60.61 -6.43 -95.63
N ILE A 322 61.38 -5.35 -95.80
CA ILE A 322 61.23 -4.11 -95.04
C ILE A 322 60.21 -3.26 -95.80
N VAL A 323 58.96 -3.28 -95.36
CA VAL A 323 57.84 -2.47 -95.89
C VAL A 323 57.83 -1.10 -95.25
#